data_AF-A0A0N0PDB4-F1
#
_entry.id   AF-A0A0N0PDB4-F1
#
_cell.length_a   1.000
_cell.length_b   1.000
_cell.length_c   1.000
_cell.angle_alpha   90.00
_cell.angle_beta   90.00
_cell.angle_gamma   90.00
#
_symmetry.space_group_name_H-M   'P 1'
#
loop_
_entity.id
_entity.type
_entity.pdbx_description
1 polymer ?
#
loop_
_entity_poly.entity_id
_entity_poly.type
_entity_poly.pdbx_seq_one_letter_code
_entity_poly.pdbx_strand_id
1 'polypeptide(L)'
;MAIRPVYRPTIVKKRTKRFIRHQSDRYDKLKRNWRKPRGIDNRVRRRFKGQYLMPSIGYGSNKKTRHMLPNGFRKVLVHNVRELEILMMQNRKFCAEIAHGVSSKKRKTIVERAQQLSIRVLVHNVRELEILMMQNRKFCAEIAHGVSSKKRKTIVERAQQLSIRVTNAAARLRSQENE
;
A
#
# COMPACT_ATOMS: atom_id res chain seq x y z
N MET A 1 18.87 4.65 -13.25
CA MET A 1 19.12 3.79 -12.06
C MET A 1 17.89 3.80 -11.17
N ALA A 2 17.48 2.65 -10.62
CA ALA A 2 16.33 2.58 -9.72
C ALA A 2 16.69 3.15 -8.33
N ILE A 3 15.90 4.09 -7.82
CA ILE A 3 16.09 4.72 -6.50
C ILE A 3 15.96 3.63 -5.42
N ARG A 4 17.01 3.44 -4.61
CA ARG A 4 17.07 2.47 -3.51
C ARG A 4 16.91 3.16 -2.16
N PRO A 5 16.20 2.54 -1.20
CA PRO A 5 16.05 3.11 0.12
C PRO A 5 17.40 3.13 0.85
N VAL A 6 17.60 4.12 1.75
CA VAL A 6 18.82 4.18 2.59
C VAL A 6 18.89 3.00 3.55
N TYR A 7 17.74 2.62 4.12
CA TYR A 7 17.65 1.65 5.20
C TYR A 7 16.51 0.67 4.92
N ARG A 8 16.81 -0.63 4.93
CA ARG A 8 15.83 -1.70 4.68
C ARG A 8 15.92 -2.81 5.73
N PRO A 9 15.43 -2.57 6.96
CA PRO A 9 15.41 -3.59 8.00
C PRO A 9 14.37 -4.67 7.70
N THR A 10 14.56 -5.85 8.30
CA THR A 10 13.56 -6.91 8.30
C THR A 10 12.30 -6.43 9.03
N ILE A 11 11.16 -6.43 8.33
CA ILE A 11 9.89 -5.97 8.89
C ILE A 11 9.18 -7.14 9.57
N VAL A 12 9.25 -7.19 10.90
CA VAL A 12 8.51 -8.18 11.71
C VAL A 12 7.11 -7.64 12.02
N LYS A 13 6.07 -8.40 11.65
CA LYS A 13 4.67 -8.12 12.01
C LYS A 13 4.22 -9.10 13.08
N LYS A 14 3.94 -8.60 14.29
CA LYS A 14 3.46 -9.40 15.43
C LYS A 14 2.14 -10.13 15.17
N ARG A 15 1.30 -9.57 14.29
CA ARG A 15 0.04 -10.16 13.87
C ARG A 15 -0.24 -9.78 12.43
N THR A 16 -0.64 -10.76 11.62
CA THR A 16 -1.04 -10.57 10.21
C THR A 16 -2.56 -10.51 10.04
N LYS A 17 -3.31 -11.31 10.83
CA LYS A 17 -4.78 -11.32 10.83
C LYS A 17 -5.36 -10.01 11.36
N ARG A 18 -6.37 -9.47 10.69
CA ARG A 18 -7.14 -8.30 11.16
C ARG A 18 -7.88 -8.63 12.46
N PHE A 19 -8.10 -7.62 13.30
CA PHE A 19 -9.01 -7.72 14.43
C PHE A 19 -10.43 -7.51 13.93
N ILE A 20 -11.27 -8.53 14.04
CA ILE A 20 -12.66 -8.50 13.59
C ILE A 20 -13.61 -8.40 14.77
N ARG A 21 -14.78 -7.77 14.56
CA ARG A 21 -15.83 -7.70 15.58
C ARG A 21 -16.39 -9.09 15.89
N HIS A 22 -16.62 -9.38 17.17
CA HIS A 22 -17.31 -10.60 17.60
C HIS A 22 -18.67 -10.76 16.89
N GLN A 23 -18.99 -11.97 16.40
CA GLN A 23 -20.22 -12.33 15.67
C GLN A 23 -20.43 -11.60 14.32
N SER A 24 -19.42 -10.92 13.78
CA SER A 24 -19.51 -10.33 12.43
C SER A 24 -19.39 -11.37 11.30
N ASP A 25 -19.02 -12.59 11.65
CA ASP A 25 -19.03 -13.79 10.82
C ASP A 25 -20.40 -14.48 10.79
N ARG A 26 -21.26 -14.25 11.80
CA ARG A 26 -22.56 -14.90 11.92
C ARG A 26 -23.71 -14.10 11.30
N TYR A 27 -23.60 -12.77 11.27
CA TYR A 27 -24.69 -11.90 10.83
C TYR A 27 -24.20 -10.80 9.89
N ASP A 28 -24.89 -10.62 8.75
CA ASP A 28 -24.54 -9.60 7.76
C ASP A 28 -24.76 -8.17 8.26
N LYS A 29 -25.71 -7.96 9.18
CA LYS A 29 -25.93 -6.66 9.84
C LYS A 29 -24.71 -6.18 10.64
N LEU A 30 -23.81 -7.08 11.05
CA LEU A 30 -22.63 -6.78 11.84
C LEU A 30 -21.38 -6.69 10.94
N LYS A 31 -20.97 -5.46 10.61
CA LYS A 31 -19.72 -5.22 9.90
C LYS A 31 -18.50 -5.72 10.71
N ARG A 32 -17.48 -6.21 10.00
CA ARG A 32 -16.23 -6.76 10.56
C ARG A 32 -15.32 -5.74 11.28
N ASN A 33 -15.66 -4.45 11.29
CA ASN A 33 -14.89 -3.39 11.94
C ASN A 33 -14.85 -3.58 13.47
N TRP A 34 -13.64 -3.67 14.05
CA TRP A 34 -13.45 -3.91 15.47
C TRP A 34 -14.26 -2.95 16.36
N ARG A 35 -14.94 -3.52 17.37
CA ARG A 35 -15.61 -2.80 18.46
C ARG A 35 -15.34 -3.53 19.77
N LYS A 36 -15.01 -2.79 20.83
CA LYS A 36 -14.75 -3.38 22.16
C LYS A 36 -16.07 -3.96 22.72
N PRO A 37 -16.16 -5.26 23.02
CA PRO A 37 -17.36 -5.85 23.60
C PRO A 37 -17.57 -5.35 25.03
N ARG A 38 -18.82 -4.99 25.36
CA ARG A 38 -19.19 -4.42 26.66
C ARG A 38 -20.14 -5.28 27.50
N GLY A 39 -20.81 -6.27 26.93
CA GLY A 39 -21.81 -7.10 27.64
C GLY A 39 -21.24 -7.95 28.78
N ILE A 40 -22.04 -8.16 29.84
CA ILE A 40 -21.62 -8.79 31.11
C ILE A 40 -21.08 -10.21 30.94
N ASP A 41 -21.72 -11.03 30.12
CA ASP A 41 -21.34 -12.44 29.88
C ASP A 41 -20.51 -12.64 28.60
N ASN A 42 -20.02 -11.56 28.01
CA ASN A 42 -19.31 -11.66 26.74
C ASN A 42 -17.96 -12.40 26.90
N ARG A 43 -17.84 -13.53 26.19
CA ARG A 43 -16.66 -14.40 26.26
C ARG A 43 -15.36 -13.74 25.76
N VAL A 44 -15.44 -12.89 24.74
CA VAL A 44 -14.28 -12.13 24.23
C VAL A 44 -13.81 -11.13 25.30
N ARG A 45 -14.74 -10.42 25.94
CA ARG A 45 -14.44 -9.45 27.01
C ARG A 45 -13.72 -10.11 28.18
N ARG A 46 -14.19 -11.30 28.59
CA ARG A 46 -13.61 -12.13 29.66
C ARG A 46 -12.35 -12.91 29.24
N ARG A 47 -11.93 -12.83 27.97
CA ARG A 47 -10.70 -13.45 27.42
C ARG A 47 -10.64 -14.99 27.53
N PHE A 48 -11.76 -15.68 27.34
CA PHE A 48 -11.75 -17.15 27.30
C PHE A 48 -10.87 -17.70 26.17
N LYS A 49 -10.22 -18.84 26.42
CA LYS A 49 -9.44 -19.59 25.41
C LYS A 49 -10.30 -19.95 24.19
N GLY A 50 -9.69 -19.93 23.02
CA GLY A 50 -10.37 -20.24 21.74
C GLY A 50 -11.18 -19.08 21.15
N GLN A 51 -11.28 -17.95 21.85
CA GLN A 51 -12.06 -16.81 21.42
C GLN A 51 -11.19 -15.71 20.78
N TYR A 52 -11.81 -14.76 20.06
CA TYR A 52 -11.10 -13.68 19.37
C TYR A 52 -10.18 -12.88 20.31
N LEU A 53 -8.92 -12.69 19.90
CA LEU A 53 -7.97 -11.83 20.59
C LEU A 53 -8.35 -10.35 20.43
N MET A 54 -8.28 -9.59 21.52
CA MET A 54 -8.56 -8.14 21.50
C MET A 54 -7.31 -7.34 21.12
N PRO A 55 -7.46 -6.19 20.42
CA PRO A 55 -6.37 -5.25 20.23
C PRO A 55 -5.85 -4.72 21.57
N SER A 56 -4.54 -4.71 21.71
CA SER A 56 -3.82 -4.17 22.87
C SER A 56 -2.50 -3.54 22.42
N ILE A 57 -1.89 -2.73 23.28
CA ILE A 57 -0.60 -2.08 23.02
C ILE A 57 0.52 -3.09 22.72
N GLY A 58 0.42 -4.33 23.22
CA GLY A 58 1.38 -5.40 22.99
C GLY A 58 1.58 -5.75 21.50
N TYR A 59 0.57 -5.52 20.65
CA TYR A 59 0.67 -5.72 19.20
C TYR A 59 1.36 -4.57 18.45
N GLY A 60 1.78 -3.51 19.15
CA GLY A 60 2.51 -2.39 18.57
C GLY A 60 3.76 -2.85 17.82
N SER A 61 3.89 -2.40 16.57
CA SER A 61 5.08 -2.65 15.74
C SER A 61 6.27 -1.82 16.22
N ASN A 62 7.49 -2.26 15.92
CA ASN A 62 8.71 -1.51 16.24
C ASN A 62 8.64 -0.08 15.67
N LYS A 63 9.00 0.93 16.49
CA LYS A 63 9.00 2.35 16.10
C LYS A 63 9.78 2.60 14.81
N LYS A 64 10.90 1.91 14.60
CA LYS A 64 11.75 2.05 13.41
C LYS A 64 11.06 1.59 12.11
N THR A 65 10.27 0.51 12.16
CA THR A 65 9.61 -0.11 10.99
C THR A 65 8.12 0.23 10.87
N ARG A 66 7.58 1.02 11.80
CA ARG A 66 6.20 1.49 11.76
C ARG A 66 5.98 2.31 10.49
N HIS A 67 4.88 2.04 9.79
CA HIS A 67 4.52 2.67 8.49
C HIS A 67 5.48 2.42 7.32
N MET A 68 6.46 1.53 7.46
CA MET A 68 7.36 1.15 6.37
C MET A 68 6.68 0.13 5.45
N LEU A 69 6.85 0.33 4.14
CA LEU A 69 6.42 -0.59 3.11
C LEU A 69 7.44 -1.74 2.93
N PRO A 70 7.03 -2.89 2.37
CA PRO A 70 7.94 -3.99 2.05
C PRO A 70 9.12 -3.61 1.14
N ASN A 71 8.98 -2.55 0.35
CA ASN A 71 10.03 -1.99 -0.49
C ASN A 71 11.07 -1.15 0.28
N GLY A 72 10.88 -0.92 1.58
CA GLY A 72 11.79 -0.16 2.45
C GLY A 72 11.47 1.33 2.57
N PHE A 73 10.58 1.87 1.74
CA PHE A 73 10.16 3.28 1.81
C PHE A 73 8.98 3.47 2.76
N ARG A 74 8.75 4.72 3.18
CA ARG A 74 7.50 5.17 3.80
C ARG A 74 6.70 5.95 2.77
N LYS A 75 5.40 5.71 2.65
CA LYS A 75 4.56 6.41 1.66
C LYS A 75 4.06 7.75 2.19
N VAL A 76 4.06 8.75 1.33
CA VAL A 76 3.45 10.07 1.56
C VAL A 76 2.41 10.32 0.48
N LEU A 77 1.21 10.70 0.90
CA LEU A 77 0.13 11.06 -0.01
C LEU A 77 0.39 12.46 -0.58
N VAL A 78 0.32 12.61 -1.90
CA VAL A 78 0.61 13.86 -2.61
C VAL A 78 -0.60 14.27 -3.47
N HIS A 79 -0.99 15.53 -3.36
CA HIS A 79 -2.10 16.13 -4.10
C HIS A 79 -1.65 17.04 -5.25
N ASN A 80 -0.47 17.68 -5.11
CA ASN A 80 0.03 18.67 -6.05
C ASN A 80 1.56 18.57 -6.21
N VAL A 81 2.11 19.37 -7.13
CA VAL A 81 3.55 19.39 -7.45
C VAL A 81 4.38 20.01 -6.32
N ARG A 82 3.83 20.95 -5.53
CA ARG A 82 4.54 21.61 -4.43
C ARG A 82 4.81 20.63 -3.28
N GLU A 83 3.87 19.73 -3.00
CA GLU A 83 4.02 18.69 -2.00
C GLU A 83 5.12 17.66 -2.34
N LEU A 84 5.46 17.49 -3.63
CA LEU A 84 6.60 16.66 -4.04
C LEU A 84 7.94 17.26 -3.60
N GLU A 85 8.05 18.59 -3.55
CA GLU A 85 9.31 19.27 -3.24
C GLU A 85 9.73 19.04 -1.78
N ILE A 86 8.76 18.85 -0.88
CA ILE A 86 8.99 18.45 0.51
C ILE A 86 9.77 17.11 0.59
N LEU A 87 9.59 16.23 -0.40
CA LEU A 87 10.25 14.94 -0.47
C LEU A 87 11.64 14.98 -1.14
N MET A 88 12.06 16.13 -1.68
CA MET A 88 13.34 16.27 -2.40
C MET A 88 14.53 15.85 -1.53
N MET A 89 14.58 16.33 -0.28
CA MET A 89 15.67 15.99 0.65
C MET A 89 15.56 14.57 1.24
N GLN A 90 14.38 13.95 1.17
CA GLN A 90 14.11 12.65 1.80
C GLN A 90 13.71 11.56 0.80
N ASN A 91 14.12 11.72 -0.46
CA ASN A 91 13.76 10.88 -1.60
C ASN A 91 14.18 9.40 -1.46
N ARG A 92 15.19 9.10 -0.64
CA ARG A 92 15.63 7.73 -0.31
C ARG A 92 14.96 7.13 0.93
N LYS A 93 14.09 7.87 1.63
CA LYS A 93 13.34 7.41 2.81
C LYS A 93 11.84 7.32 2.53
N PHE A 94 11.32 8.24 1.71
CA PHE A 94 9.91 8.32 1.37
C PHE A 94 9.66 8.07 -0.11
N CYS A 95 8.48 7.56 -0.41
CA CYS A 95 7.95 7.43 -1.76
C CYS A 95 6.61 8.18 -1.86
N ALA A 96 6.32 8.74 -3.02
CA ALA A 96 5.09 9.47 -3.27
C ALA A 96 3.95 8.51 -3.69
N GLU A 97 2.77 8.72 -3.13
CA GLU A 97 1.51 8.11 -3.54
C GLU A 97 0.60 9.24 -4.02
N ILE A 98 0.19 9.20 -5.29
CA ILE A 98 -0.64 10.26 -5.84
C ILE A 98 -2.09 10.06 -5.38
N ALA A 99 -2.68 11.11 -4.80
CA ALA A 99 -4.04 11.06 -4.28
C ALA A 99 -5.08 10.72 -5.37
N HIS A 100 -6.12 9.98 -4.98
CA HIS A 100 -7.15 9.50 -5.92
C HIS A 100 -7.81 10.63 -6.73
N GLY A 101 -8.07 11.78 -6.10
CA GLY A 101 -8.75 12.92 -6.72
C GLY A 101 -7.94 13.72 -7.75
N VAL A 102 -6.67 13.40 -7.98
CA VAL A 102 -5.83 14.11 -8.96
C VAL A 102 -6.18 13.65 -10.39
N SER A 103 -6.45 14.59 -11.28
CA SER A 103 -6.75 14.32 -12.69
C SER A 103 -5.53 13.78 -13.46
N SER A 104 -5.77 13.09 -14.59
CA SER A 104 -4.69 12.52 -15.41
C SER A 104 -3.68 13.58 -15.90
N LYS A 105 -4.16 14.77 -16.29
CA LYS A 105 -3.30 15.89 -16.72
C LYS A 105 -2.36 16.35 -15.60
N LYS A 106 -2.85 16.48 -14.37
CA LYS A 106 -2.03 16.84 -13.20
C LYS A 106 -1.12 15.71 -12.73
N ARG A 107 -1.54 14.45 -12.90
CA ARG A 107 -0.68 13.28 -12.60
C ARG A 107 0.55 13.24 -13.50
N LYS A 108 0.42 13.62 -14.78
CA LYS A 108 1.57 13.72 -15.69
C LYS A 108 2.62 14.69 -15.17
N THR A 109 2.21 15.91 -14.80
CA THR A 109 3.15 16.92 -14.28
C THR A 109 3.79 16.50 -12.95
N ILE A 110 3.04 15.82 -12.08
CA ILE A 110 3.56 15.25 -10.83
C ILE A 110 4.60 14.17 -11.09
N VAL A 111 4.35 13.25 -12.03
CA VAL A 111 5.31 12.16 -12.36
C VAL A 111 6.58 12.73 -12.99
N GLU A 112 6.45 13.68 -13.92
CA GLU A 112 7.59 14.37 -14.54
C GLU A 112 8.44 15.11 -13.51
N ARG A 113 7.82 15.86 -12.59
CA ARG A 113 8.54 16.54 -11.51
C ARG A 113 9.19 15.54 -10.55
N ALA A 114 8.50 14.48 -10.17
CA ALA A 114 9.05 13.45 -9.30
C ALA A 114 10.32 12.81 -9.88
N GLN A 115 10.38 12.64 -11.20
CA GLN A 115 11.58 12.16 -11.88
C GLN A 115 12.75 13.13 -11.76
N GLN A 116 12.52 14.43 -11.97
CA GLN A 116 13.57 15.45 -11.82
C GLN A 116 14.17 15.44 -10.41
N LEU A 117 13.32 15.24 -9.40
CA LEU A 117 13.71 15.19 -7.99
C LEU A 117 14.20 13.81 -7.54
N SER A 118 14.25 12.82 -8.45
CA SER A 118 14.58 11.42 -8.12
C SER A 118 13.73 10.84 -6.98
N ILE A 119 12.43 11.14 -6.99
CA ILE A 119 11.45 10.63 -6.03
C ILE A 119 10.72 9.43 -6.64
N ARG A 120 10.58 8.37 -5.85
CA ARG A 120 9.89 7.15 -6.29
C ARG A 120 8.38 7.28 -6.14
N VAL A 121 7.63 7.07 -7.22
CA VAL A 121 6.15 7.15 -7.25
C VAL A 121 5.54 5.75 -7.26
N LEU A 122 4.51 5.52 -6.46
CA LEU A 122 3.76 4.26 -6.39
C LEU A 122 2.56 4.26 -7.33
N VAL A 123 2.37 3.14 -8.05
CA VAL A 123 1.27 2.95 -8.98
C VAL A 123 0.09 2.20 -8.33
N HIS A 124 -1.10 2.80 -8.39
CA HIS A 124 -2.35 2.27 -7.84
C HIS A 124 -3.41 1.97 -8.90
N ASN A 125 -3.33 2.60 -10.08
CA ASN A 125 -4.35 2.48 -11.13
C ASN A 125 -3.71 2.39 -12.53
N VAL A 126 -4.44 1.80 -13.45
CA VAL A 126 -4.09 1.64 -14.88
C VAL A 126 -3.81 2.99 -15.54
N ARG A 127 -4.60 4.03 -15.20
CA ARG A 127 -4.43 5.41 -15.70
C ARG A 127 -3.05 6.00 -15.41
N GLU A 128 -2.39 5.54 -14.36
CA GLU A 128 -1.04 6.01 -14.01
C GLU A 128 0.04 5.36 -14.88
N LEU A 129 -0.24 4.20 -15.49
CA LEU A 129 0.66 3.58 -16.47
C LEU A 129 0.58 4.26 -17.83
N GLU A 130 -0.60 4.73 -18.23
CA GLU A 130 -0.76 5.46 -19.49
C GLU A 130 0.08 6.75 -19.51
N ILE A 131 0.28 7.34 -18.34
CA ILE A 131 1.14 8.52 -18.18
C ILE A 131 2.63 8.18 -18.37
N LEU A 132 3.03 6.93 -18.15
CA LEU A 132 4.40 6.43 -18.35
C LEU A 132 4.68 5.99 -19.80
N MET A 133 3.67 6.03 -20.68
CA MET A 133 3.78 5.57 -22.08
C MET A 133 4.87 6.31 -22.87
N MET A 134 5.05 7.61 -22.64
CA MET A 134 5.97 8.43 -23.44
C MET A 134 7.44 8.10 -23.20
N GLN A 135 7.76 7.27 -22.20
CA GLN A 135 9.14 7.01 -21.79
C GLN A 135 9.37 5.54 -21.35
N ASN A 136 8.61 4.58 -21.87
CA ASN A 136 8.63 3.16 -21.50
C ASN A 136 10.02 2.49 -21.35
N ARG A 137 11.06 2.94 -22.09
CA ARG A 137 12.45 2.43 -21.95
C ARG A 137 13.21 2.96 -20.73
N LYS A 138 12.81 4.12 -20.19
CA LYS A 138 13.49 4.81 -19.09
C LYS A 138 12.81 4.57 -17.74
N PHE A 139 11.52 4.24 -17.72
CA PHE A 139 10.73 4.15 -16.49
C PHE A 139 10.37 2.72 -16.13
N CYS A 140 10.34 2.48 -14.82
CA CYS A 140 9.78 1.26 -14.25
C CYS A 140 8.66 1.64 -13.29
N ALA A 141 7.51 0.97 -13.40
CA ALA A 141 6.40 1.13 -12.48
C ALA A 141 6.55 0.20 -11.27
N GLU A 142 6.17 0.65 -10.09
CA GLU A 142 6.02 -0.24 -8.93
C GLU A 142 4.56 -0.22 -8.47
N ILE A 143 3.92 -1.38 -8.51
CA ILE A 143 2.54 -1.52 -8.05
C ILE A 143 2.53 -1.44 -6.53
N ALA A 144 1.69 -0.58 -5.98
CA ALA A 144 1.53 -0.45 -4.54
C ALA A 144 1.02 -1.75 -3.90
N HIS A 145 1.47 -2.03 -2.68
CA HIS A 145 1.13 -3.26 -1.96
C HIS A 145 -0.32 -3.35 -1.47
N GLY A 146 -1.10 -2.27 -1.60
CA GLY A 146 -2.52 -2.20 -1.19
C GLY A 146 -3.52 -2.40 -2.33
N VAL A 147 -3.06 -2.65 -3.55
CA VAL A 147 -3.92 -2.87 -4.72
C VAL A 147 -4.53 -4.27 -4.67
N SER A 148 -5.84 -4.38 -4.95
CA SER A 148 -6.54 -5.68 -5.00
C SER A 148 -5.97 -6.59 -6.08
N SER A 149 -6.12 -7.92 -5.95
CA SER A 149 -5.49 -8.86 -6.90
C SER A 149 -6.07 -8.68 -8.30
N LYS A 150 -7.40 -8.44 -8.42
CA LYS A 150 -8.06 -8.09 -9.70
C LYS A 150 -7.45 -6.86 -10.36
N LYS A 151 -7.27 -5.76 -9.61
CA LYS A 151 -6.64 -4.53 -10.13
C LYS A 151 -5.16 -4.72 -10.44
N ARG A 152 -4.47 -5.56 -9.69
CA ARG A 152 -3.06 -5.89 -9.94
C ARG A 152 -2.91 -6.61 -11.28
N LYS A 153 -3.79 -7.58 -11.57
CA LYS A 153 -3.79 -8.32 -12.84
C LYS A 153 -3.99 -7.37 -14.03
N THR A 154 -5.00 -6.50 -13.98
CA THR A 154 -5.25 -5.53 -15.06
C THR A 154 -4.10 -4.54 -15.25
N ILE A 155 -3.45 -4.12 -14.16
CA ILE A 155 -2.25 -3.26 -14.23
C ILE A 155 -1.09 -3.98 -14.91
N VAL A 156 -0.82 -5.24 -14.55
CA VAL A 156 0.29 -6.02 -15.14
C VAL A 156 0.05 -6.29 -16.62
N GLU A 157 -1.17 -6.72 -16.99
CA GLU A 157 -1.57 -6.93 -18.39
C GLU A 157 -1.43 -5.65 -19.21
N ARG A 158 -1.94 -4.53 -18.70
CA ARG A 158 -1.77 -3.23 -19.37
C ARG A 158 -0.30 -2.84 -19.47
N ALA A 159 0.50 -3.05 -18.43
CA ALA A 159 1.93 -2.74 -18.47
C ALA A 159 2.67 -3.51 -19.58
N GLN A 160 2.31 -4.79 -19.79
CA GLN A 160 2.86 -5.62 -20.87
C GLN A 160 2.47 -5.06 -22.24
N GLN A 161 1.20 -4.73 -22.45
CA GLN A 161 0.73 -4.10 -23.70
C GLN A 161 1.50 -2.80 -24.02
N LEU A 162 1.80 -2.02 -22.99
CA LEU A 162 2.50 -0.73 -23.12
C LEU A 162 4.03 -0.84 -23.10
N SER A 163 4.57 -2.06 -23.01
CA SER A 163 6.01 -2.32 -22.85
C SER A 163 6.64 -1.57 -21.65
N ILE A 164 5.88 -1.39 -20.56
CA ILE A 164 6.35 -0.75 -19.32
C ILE A 164 6.88 -1.82 -18.37
N ARG A 165 8.14 -1.69 -17.94
CA ARG A 165 8.72 -2.60 -16.94
C ARG A 165 8.10 -2.37 -15.56
N VAL A 166 7.52 -3.41 -14.95
CA VAL A 166 7.01 -3.36 -13.57
C VAL A 166 7.99 -4.06 -12.62
N THR A 167 8.50 -3.35 -11.61
CA THR A 167 9.57 -3.85 -10.71
C THR A 167 9.13 -5.02 -9.84
N ASN A 168 7.84 -5.14 -9.56
CA ASN A 168 7.27 -6.16 -8.70
C ASN A 168 6.19 -7.00 -9.42
N ALA A 169 6.28 -7.16 -10.75
CA ALA A 169 5.31 -7.91 -11.55
C ALA A 169 5.10 -9.34 -11.01
N ALA A 170 6.19 -10.03 -10.64
CA ALA A 170 6.18 -11.41 -10.15
C ALA A 170 5.76 -11.59 -8.68
N ALA A 171 5.32 -10.53 -7.99
CA ALA A 171 4.91 -10.69 -6.58
C ALA A 171 3.63 -11.54 -6.49
N ARG A 172 3.64 -12.53 -5.59
CA ARG A 172 2.52 -13.47 -5.36
C ARG A 172 1.18 -12.76 -5.20
N LEU A 173 0.24 -13.08 -6.10
CA LEU A 173 -1.18 -12.81 -5.92
C LEU A 173 -1.70 -13.70 -4.78
N ARG A 174 -2.65 -13.21 -3.96
CA ARG A 174 -3.28 -14.07 -2.95
C ARG A 174 -4.12 -15.12 -3.67
N SER A 175 -3.94 -16.39 -3.29
CA SER A 175 -4.61 -17.56 -3.90
C SER A 175 -6.13 -17.54 -3.82
N GLN A 176 -6.73 -16.72 -2.94
CA GLN A 176 -8.18 -16.68 -2.70
C GLN A 176 -9.01 -15.86 -3.71
N GLU A 177 -8.42 -15.38 -4.81
CA GLU A 177 -9.13 -14.54 -5.80
C GLU A 177 -8.91 -15.02 -7.25
N ASN A 178 -8.44 -16.27 -7.44
CA ASN A 178 -8.27 -16.93 -8.74
C ASN A 178 -9.42 -17.91 -9.08
N GLU A 179 -10.48 -17.95 -8.26
CA GLU A 179 -11.80 -18.47 -8.64
C GLU A 179 -12.69 -17.34 -9.15
#